data_AF-A0AAW2VH18-F1
#
_entry.id   AF-A0AAW2VH18-F1
#
_cell.length_a   1.000
_cell.length_b   1.000
_cell.length_c   1.000
_cell.angle_alpha   90.00
_cell.angle_beta   90.00
_cell.angle_gamma   90.00
#
_symmetry.space_group_name_H-M   'P 1'
#
loop_
_entity.id
_entity.type
_entity.pdbx_description
1 polymer ?
#
loop_
_entity_poly.entity_id
_entity_poly.type
_entity_poly.pdbx_seq_one_letter_code
_entity_poly.pdbx_strand_id
1 'polypeptide(L)'
;MKIMQSSILRVGLVSLKSSSISYIQDPFPLPCMGCWHRKLPSCQIFLTQKLHLPDQLASIYKNVVATDTSPKQLEFAAKLPSIRYQCTSPSMSMAELQDNIGSESIFDLVTIAQAMHWFDLPTFYQQVKWVLKKPNGVIAAWCYTVPEVNPTVDSLFNRFYTIDAGPYWISPRALVDQKYETIDFPFEPVDGLEHNGPFRFTSEKVMDLEGYFTYLRSWSAYQTAKEKGVELLTQNVLEDFKRAWNEDGKFQKTISFPIYLRIGKVGSSS
;
A
#
# COMPACT_ATOMS: atom_id res chain seq x y z
N MET A 1 2.53 -5.37 35.15
CA MET A 1 2.45 -6.25 33.96
C MET A 1 1.64 -5.50 32.91
N LYS A 2 2.31 -4.67 32.09
CA LYS A 2 1.65 -3.77 31.11
C LYS A 2 1.65 -4.44 29.74
N ILE A 3 0.45 -4.55 29.18
CA ILE A 3 0.15 -5.06 27.84
C ILE A 3 0.72 -4.05 26.83
N MET A 4 1.74 -4.45 26.07
CA MET A 4 2.28 -3.66 24.95
C MET A 4 1.49 -4.05 23.70
N GLN A 5 0.45 -3.27 23.37
CA GLN A 5 -0.24 -3.38 22.09
C GLN A 5 0.72 -2.90 20.99
N SER A 6 0.94 -3.74 19.97
CA SER A 6 1.81 -3.44 18.83
C SER A 6 1.24 -2.29 17.99
N SER A 7 2.00 -1.20 17.92
CA SER A 7 1.70 0.03 17.18
C SER A 7 1.78 -0.22 15.66
N ILE A 8 0.76 0.16 14.89
CA ILE A 8 0.71 -0.04 13.43
C ILE A 8 0.37 1.28 12.68
N LEU A 9 1.09 1.45 11.57
CA LEU A 9 1.47 2.61 10.74
C LEU A 9 0.39 3.20 9.83
N ARG A 10 0.27 4.55 9.76
CA ARG A 10 -0.85 5.29 9.09
C ARG A 10 -0.57 6.75 8.54
N VAL A 11 -1.11 7.01 7.34
CA VAL A 11 -1.54 8.08 6.36
C VAL A 11 -0.81 9.40 6.07
N GLY A 12 -0.52 9.76 4.77
CA GLY A 12 -0.76 11.12 4.16
C GLY A 12 -0.27 11.47 2.70
N LEU A 13 -0.29 12.78 2.30
CA LEU A 13 -1.01 13.46 1.15
C LEU A 13 -0.21 14.59 0.38
N VAL A 14 -0.61 15.07 -0.83
CA VAL A 14 0.17 15.96 -1.78
C VAL A 14 -0.54 17.24 -2.35
N SER A 15 0.17 18.38 -2.48
CA SER A 15 -0.33 19.72 -2.91
C SER A 15 0.41 20.30 -4.14
N LEU A 16 -0.31 20.91 -5.08
CA LEU A 16 0.17 21.64 -6.29
C LEU A 16 -0.12 23.16 -6.24
N LYS A 17 0.60 23.90 -7.08
CA LYS A 17 0.22 25.24 -7.56
C LYS A 17 0.06 25.20 -9.09
N SER A 18 -1.14 25.63 -9.53
CA SER A 18 -1.59 26.14 -10.83
C SER A 18 -1.60 25.26 -12.11
N SER A 19 -2.83 25.14 -12.62
CA SER A 19 -3.31 25.30 -14.02
C SER A 19 -2.65 24.47 -15.12
N SER A 20 -3.25 23.30 -15.38
CA SER A 20 -3.65 22.74 -16.69
C SER A 20 -3.84 21.24 -16.48
N ILE A 21 -5.08 20.76 -16.33
CA ILE A 21 -5.35 19.32 -16.34
C ILE A 21 -5.40 18.90 -17.81
N SER A 22 -4.24 18.59 -18.36
CA SER A 22 -4.10 17.81 -19.58
C SER A 22 -3.91 16.36 -19.19
N TYR A 23 -4.87 15.52 -19.62
CA TYR A 23 -4.88 14.06 -19.67
C TYR A 23 -3.70 13.32 -19.03
N ILE A 24 -3.98 12.56 -17.97
CA ILE A 24 -3.08 11.53 -17.45
C ILE A 24 -3.16 10.33 -18.42
N GLN A 25 -2.45 10.44 -19.54
CA GLN A 25 -1.94 9.31 -20.31
C GLN A 25 -0.47 9.15 -19.92
N ASP A 26 -0.19 8.31 -18.92
CA ASP A 26 0.71 7.18 -19.14
C ASP A 26 0.72 6.20 -17.96
N PRO A 27 0.67 4.88 -18.24
CA PRO A 27 0.73 3.80 -17.27
C PRO A 27 2.21 3.47 -17.01
N PHE A 28 2.67 3.37 -15.76
CA PHE A 28 4.09 3.06 -15.51
C PHE A 28 4.36 1.57 -15.25
N PRO A 29 5.13 0.90 -16.14
CA PRO A 29 5.94 -0.28 -15.82
C PRO A 29 7.48 0.00 -15.79
N LEU A 30 8.14 -0.37 -14.67
CA LEU A 30 9.53 -0.88 -14.44
C LEU A 30 10.78 -0.11 -14.97
N PRO A 31 12.06 -0.43 -14.60
CA PRO A 31 12.67 -1.43 -13.67
C PRO A 31 13.67 -0.83 -12.63
N CYS A 32 14.00 -1.54 -11.53
CA CYS A 32 15.33 -1.48 -10.83
C CYS A 32 15.46 -2.54 -9.70
N MET A 33 16.60 -3.25 -9.67
CA MET A 33 16.99 -4.29 -8.69
C MET A 33 17.94 -3.73 -7.61
N GLY A 34 18.12 -4.49 -6.51
CA GLY A 34 19.44 -4.64 -5.87
C GLY A 34 19.56 -4.30 -4.37
N CYS A 35 19.63 -5.34 -3.54
CA CYS A 35 20.24 -5.41 -2.18
C CYS A 35 19.64 -4.58 -1.02
N TRP A 36 19.01 -5.24 -0.04
CA TRP A 36 19.58 -5.57 1.28
C TRP A 36 18.53 -6.26 2.17
N HIS A 37 18.93 -7.37 2.79
CA HIS A 37 18.20 -8.15 3.79
C HIS A 37 18.32 -7.50 5.18
N ARG A 38 17.19 -7.32 5.91
CA ARG A 38 16.96 -7.77 7.32
C ARG A 38 15.63 -7.24 7.91
N LYS A 39 14.78 -8.20 8.33
CA LYS A 39 13.67 -8.18 9.33
C LYS A 39 12.64 -7.03 9.30
N LEU A 40 11.43 -7.32 8.81
CA LEU A 40 10.17 -6.55 8.84
C LEU A 40 8.99 -7.53 8.51
N PRO A 41 7.68 -7.26 8.76
CA PRO A 41 7.06 -5.96 8.56
C PRO A 41 5.89 -5.58 9.50
N SER A 42 5.37 -4.37 9.30
CA SER A 42 3.97 -4.07 8.94
C SER A 42 3.89 -2.55 8.66
N CYS A 43 3.39 -2.13 7.49
CA CYS A 43 3.43 -0.74 7.02
C CYS A 43 2.15 -0.28 6.33
N GLN A 44 1.88 1.04 6.32
CA GLN A 44 1.30 1.90 5.27
C GLN A 44 1.25 3.38 5.76
N ILE A 45 1.39 4.48 4.99
CA ILE A 45 0.77 5.00 3.73
C ILE A 45 1.77 5.92 3.03
N PHE A 46 1.83 5.92 1.70
CA PHE A 46 3.13 5.50 1.21
C PHE A 46 4.16 6.59 1.43
N LEU A 47 5.33 6.23 1.94
CA LEU A 47 5.95 4.90 1.90
C LEU A 47 5.63 4.05 3.15
N THR A 48 5.34 2.75 3.12
CA THR A 48 5.93 1.66 2.33
C THR A 48 4.92 0.46 2.22
N GLN A 49 5.10 -0.62 1.43
CA GLN A 49 6.29 -1.43 1.13
C GLN A 49 6.96 -1.15 -0.23
N LYS A 50 8.30 -1.01 -0.19
CA LYS A 50 9.25 -0.61 -1.26
C LYS A 50 9.26 0.87 -1.67
N LEU A 51 9.74 1.71 -0.76
CA LEU A 51 10.68 2.85 -0.90
C LEU A 51 10.79 3.74 -2.16
N HIS A 52 10.04 3.59 -3.25
CA HIS A 52 10.33 4.29 -4.53
C HIS A 52 9.23 5.25 -5.01
N LEU A 53 8.06 5.32 -4.37
CA LEU A 53 6.91 6.09 -4.89
C LEU A 53 6.99 7.62 -4.68
N PRO A 54 7.39 8.17 -3.52
CA PRO A 54 7.58 9.60 -3.36
C PRO A 54 8.67 10.17 -4.25
N ASP A 55 9.68 9.38 -4.62
CA ASP A 55 10.70 9.80 -5.59
C ASP A 55 10.06 10.02 -6.97
N GLN A 56 9.11 9.18 -7.35
CA GLN A 56 8.33 9.32 -8.58
C GLN A 56 7.31 10.45 -8.48
N LEU A 57 6.68 10.67 -7.33
CA LEU A 57 5.79 11.82 -7.16
C LEU A 57 6.56 13.13 -7.09
N ALA A 58 7.76 13.15 -6.50
CA ALA A 58 8.64 14.32 -6.45
C ALA A 58 9.10 14.79 -7.84
N SER A 59 9.06 13.92 -8.86
CA SER A 59 9.33 14.32 -10.24
C SER A 59 8.14 15.01 -10.91
N ILE A 60 6.91 14.84 -10.38
CA ILE A 60 5.66 15.39 -10.91
C ILE A 60 5.14 16.56 -10.03
N TYR A 61 5.34 16.47 -8.72
CA TYR A 61 4.83 17.37 -7.69
C TYR A 61 5.97 18.06 -6.96
N LYS A 62 5.84 19.39 -6.80
CA LYS A 62 6.86 20.23 -6.18
C LYS A 62 6.90 20.13 -4.65
N ASN A 63 5.78 19.78 -4.01
CA ASN A 63 5.66 19.70 -2.55
C ASN A 63 4.87 18.45 -2.14
N VAL A 64 5.54 17.53 -1.44
CA VAL A 64 4.95 16.28 -0.95
C VAL A 64 5.00 16.26 0.58
N VAL A 65 3.89 15.92 1.24
CA VAL A 65 3.87 15.65 2.68
C VAL A 65 3.64 14.14 2.88
N ALA A 66 4.65 13.45 3.38
CA ALA A 66 4.61 12.01 3.62
C ALA A 66 4.52 11.73 5.11
N THR A 67 3.63 10.82 5.50
CA THR A 67 3.29 10.62 6.91
C THR A 67 3.04 9.17 7.21
N ASP A 68 3.50 8.78 8.39
CA ASP A 68 3.42 7.42 8.91
C ASP A 68 3.40 7.49 10.45
N THR A 69 2.85 6.48 11.13
CA THR A 69 2.86 6.44 12.61
C THR A 69 4.12 5.81 13.18
N SER A 70 4.98 5.24 12.33
CA SER A 70 6.27 4.69 12.72
C SER A 70 7.42 5.62 12.35
N PRO A 71 8.13 6.16 13.35
CA PRO A 71 9.38 6.86 13.14
C PRO A 71 10.37 6.05 12.30
N LYS A 72 10.42 4.72 12.50
CA LYS A 72 11.37 3.85 11.80
C LYS A 72 11.11 3.81 10.29
N GLN A 73 9.86 3.81 9.83
CA GLN A 73 9.61 3.84 8.38
C GLN A 73 10.05 5.17 7.76
N LEU A 74 9.84 6.27 8.48
CA LEU A 74 10.27 7.59 8.04
C LEU A 74 11.80 7.70 7.98
N GLU A 75 12.52 7.06 8.91
CA GLU A 75 13.99 7.01 8.88
C GLU A 75 14.56 6.30 7.66
N PHE A 76 13.88 5.26 7.16
CA PHE A 76 14.31 4.52 5.96
C PHE A 76 13.92 5.22 4.65
N ALA A 77 13.04 6.22 4.69
CA ALA A 77 12.57 6.89 3.49
C ALA A 77 13.69 7.68 2.79
N ALA A 78 13.63 7.74 1.46
CA ALA A 78 14.57 8.52 0.67
C ALA A 78 14.49 10.00 1.07
N LYS A 79 15.63 10.63 1.33
CA LYS A 79 15.69 12.03 1.75
C LYS A 79 15.73 12.93 0.52
N LEU A 80 14.55 13.34 0.03
CA LEU A 80 14.44 14.29 -1.08
C LEU A 80 13.99 15.68 -0.58
N PRO A 81 14.55 16.78 -1.13
CA PRO A 81 14.20 18.14 -0.71
C PRO A 81 12.74 18.52 -0.93
N SER A 82 12.05 17.88 -1.88
CA SER A 82 10.63 18.14 -2.19
C SER A 82 9.66 17.39 -1.26
N ILE A 83 10.17 16.58 -0.33
CA ILE A 83 9.35 15.76 0.56
C ILE A 83 9.56 16.19 2.02
N ARG A 84 8.46 16.55 2.68
CA ARG A 84 8.39 16.74 4.13
C ARG A 84 7.82 15.49 4.77
N TYR A 85 8.63 14.80 5.57
CA TYR A 85 8.19 13.65 6.36
C TYR A 85 7.66 14.09 7.71
N GLN A 86 6.55 13.52 8.15
CA GLN A 86 5.91 13.84 9.43
C GLN A 86 5.41 12.57 10.12
N CYS A 87 5.85 12.35 11.36
CA CYS A 87 5.30 11.27 12.18
C CYS A 87 3.94 11.69 12.75
N THR A 88 2.95 10.82 12.65
CA THR A 88 1.56 11.12 13.02
C THR A 88 1.00 10.10 14.02
N SER A 89 -0.09 10.46 14.69
CA SER A 89 -0.82 9.53 15.55
C SER A 89 -1.69 8.58 14.72
N PRO A 90 -1.99 7.34 15.18
CA PRO A 90 -2.86 6.40 14.46
C PRO A 90 -4.31 6.87 14.27
N SER A 91 -4.72 7.84 15.08
CA SER A 91 -6.03 8.49 15.06
C SER A 91 -5.81 9.98 15.23
N MET A 92 -5.40 10.61 14.12
CA MET A 92 -5.13 12.05 14.09
C MET A 92 -6.41 12.84 14.32
N SER A 93 -6.36 13.89 15.14
CA SER A 93 -7.47 14.85 15.26
C SER A 93 -7.42 15.92 14.16
N MET A 94 -8.51 16.66 13.93
CA MET A 94 -8.51 17.80 13.01
C MET A 94 -7.50 18.89 13.40
N ALA A 95 -7.31 19.12 14.71
CA ALA A 95 -6.31 20.08 15.19
C ALA A 95 -4.87 19.60 14.86
N GLU A 96 -4.58 18.32 15.13
CA GLU A 96 -3.28 17.73 14.77
C GLU A 96 -3.04 17.75 13.25
N LEU A 97 -4.08 17.54 12.44
CA LEU A 97 -4.02 17.63 10.99
C LEU A 97 -3.64 19.04 10.54
N GLN A 98 -4.30 20.05 11.10
CA GLN A 98 -4.03 21.46 10.79
C GLN A 98 -2.61 21.86 11.18
N ASP A 99 -2.15 21.47 12.37
CA ASP A 99 -0.85 21.86 12.91
C ASP A 99 0.31 21.15 12.20
N ASN A 100 0.15 19.85 11.91
CA ASN A 100 1.25 19.03 11.41
C ASN A 100 1.25 18.87 9.89
N ILE A 101 0.09 18.92 9.22
CA ILE A 101 -0.05 18.55 7.80
C ILE A 101 -0.25 19.77 6.92
N GLY A 102 -1.27 20.57 7.20
CA GLY A 102 -1.56 21.78 6.44
C GLY A 102 -2.98 22.31 6.66
N SER A 103 -3.29 23.42 5.99
CA SER A 103 -4.59 24.08 6.08
C SER A 103 -5.66 23.43 5.21
N GLU A 104 -6.91 23.87 5.39
CA GLU A 104 -8.04 23.47 4.56
C GLU A 104 -7.78 23.73 3.06
N SER A 105 -8.26 22.82 2.20
CA SER A 105 -8.27 22.98 0.75
C SER A 105 -6.91 23.34 0.14
N ILE A 106 -5.83 22.74 0.63
CA ILE A 106 -4.47 23.00 0.13
C ILE A 106 -3.94 21.88 -0.76
N PHE A 107 -4.45 20.65 -0.64
CA PHE A 107 -3.93 19.47 -1.34
C PHE A 107 -4.72 19.18 -2.63
N ASP A 108 -4.04 18.78 -3.70
CA ASP A 108 -4.68 18.40 -4.98
C ASP A 108 -4.90 16.90 -5.07
N LEU A 109 -4.06 16.13 -4.37
CA LEU A 109 -4.09 14.67 -4.43
C LEU A 109 -3.82 14.06 -3.05
N VAL A 110 -4.66 13.10 -2.71
CA VAL A 110 -4.50 12.19 -1.59
C VAL A 110 -4.26 10.79 -2.12
N THR A 111 -3.12 10.18 -1.78
CA THR A 111 -2.85 8.78 -2.17
C THR A 111 -2.79 7.86 -0.97
N ILE A 112 -3.41 6.69 -1.09
CA ILE A 112 -3.38 5.63 -0.08
C ILE A 112 -2.94 4.34 -0.74
N ALA A 113 -1.72 3.91 -0.45
CA ALA A 113 -1.15 2.73 -1.06
C ALA A 113 -1.15 1.58 -0.05
N GLN A 114 -2.08 0.65 -0.28
CA GLN A 114 -2.38 -0.59 0.43
C GLN A 114 -3.03 -0.47 1.81
N ALA A 115 -3.57 0.67 2.19
CA ALA A 115 -3.69 0.98 3.60
C ALA A 115 -5.04 1.22 4.24
N MET A 116 -6.05 1.40 3.40
CA MET A 116 -7.38 1.81 3.84
C MET A 116 -7.91 0.93 4.97
N HIS A 117 -7.54 -0.34 4.96
CA HIS A 117 -7.94 -1.32 5.95
C HIS A 117 -7.53 -1.01 7.39
N TRP A 118 -6.62 -0.07 7.62
CA TRP A 118 -6.27 0.34 8.97
C TRP A 118 -7.10 1.48 9.51
N PHE A 119 -7.74 2.29 8.67
CA PHE A 119 -8.28 3.57 9.16
C PHE A 119 -9.67 3.41 9.73
N ASP A 120 -9.99 4.35 10.62
CA ASP A 120 -11.37 4.73 10.81
C ASP A 120 -11.83 5.52 9.58
N LEU A 121 -12.38 4.81 8.60
CA LEU A 121 -12.73 5.36 7.29
C LEU A 121 -13.62 6.62 7.38
N PRO A 122 -14.68 6.67 8.22
CA PRO A 122 -15.51 7.87 8.35
C PRO A 122 -14.71 9.12 8.78
N THR A 123 -13.90 9.02 9.83
CA THR A 123 -13.05 10.14 10.29
C THR A 123 -12.02 10.49 9.23
N PHE A 124 -11.38 9.49 8.63
CA PHE A 124 -10.40 9.70 7.57
C PHE A 124 -11.00 10.45 6.37
N TYR A 125 -12.19 10.08 5.92
CA TYR A 125 -12.84 10.76 4.81
C TYR A 125 -13.18 12.22 5.11
N GLN A 126 -13.58 12.55 6.33
CA GLN A 126 -13.77 13.96 6.73
C GLN A 126 -12.47 14.75 6.62
N GLN A 127 -11.36 14.17 7.07
CA GLN A 127 -10.03 14.78 6.98
C GLN A 127 -9.60 14.97 5.53
N VAL A 128 -9.78 13.95 4.69
CA VAL A 128 -9.47 14.00 3.25
C VAL A 128 -10.31 15.07 2.54
N LYS A 129 -11.60 15.17 2.84
CA LYS A 129 -12.46 16.20 2.26
C LYS A 129 -12.07 17.61 2.70
N TRP A 130 -11.58 17.77 3.93
CA TRP A 130 -11.13 19.05 4.45
C TRP A 130 -9.80 19.51 3.82
N VAL A 131 -8.82 18.61 3.69
CA VAL A 131 -7.50 18.95 3.11
C VAL A 131 -7.52 19.11 1.58
N LEU A 132 -8.41 18.42 0.86
CA LEU A 132 -8.46 18.46 -0.59
C LEU A 132 -9.08 19.77 -1.10
N LYS A 133 -8.45 20.33 -2.13
CA LYS A 133 -8.96 21.49 -2.87
C LYS A 133 -10.31 21.19 -3.48
N LYS A 134 -11.31 21.97 -3.13
CA LYS A 134 -12.63 21.87 -3.76
C LYS A 134 -12.63 22.60 -5.11
N PRO A 135 -13.36 22.09 -6.12
CA PRO A 135 -14.10 20.82 -6.14
C PRO A 135 -13.31 19.62 -6.68
N ASN A 136 -12.07 19.83 -7.12
CA ASN A 136 -11.37 18.89 -8.01
C ASN A 136 -10.26 18.07 -7.35
N GLY A 137 -10.02 18.25 -6.05
CA GLY A 137 -9.02 17.49 -5.31
C GLY A 137 -9.38 16.01 -5.32
N VAL A 138 -8.38 15.17 -5.59
CA VAL A 138 -8.54 13.73 -5.85
C VAL A 138 -8.07 12.90 -4.67
N ILE A 139 -8.79 11.83 -4.38
CA ILE A 139 -8.31 10.71 -3.56
C ILE A 139 -8.13 9.48 -4.44
N ALA A 140 -6.98 8.82 -4.32
CA ALA A 140 -6.64 7.58 -4.98
C ALA A 140 -6.14 6.56 -3.95
N ALA A 141 -6.91 5.51 -3.71
CA ALA A 141 -6.56 4.42 -2.80
C ALA A 141 -6.40 3.11 -3.56
N TRP A 142 -5.27 2.43 -3.45
CA TRP A 142 -5.09 1.13 -4.09
C TRP A 142 -4.61 0.06 -3.14
N CYS A 143 -4.87 -1.20 -3.45
CA CYS A 143 -4.22 -2.33 -2.80
C CYS A 143 -3.75 -3.34 -3.84
N TYR A 144 -2.67 -4.05 -3.53
CA TYR A 144 -2.35 -5.28 -4.22
C TYR A 144 -2.77 -6.49 -3.40
N THR A 145 -3.28 -7.51 -4.09
CA THR A 145 -3.72 -8.78 -3.52
C THR A 145 -2.61 -9.82 -3.61
N VAL A 146 -2.97 -11.09 -3.50
CA VAL A 146 -2.07 -12.23 -3.70
C VAL A 146 -1.38 -12.17 -5.06
N PRO A 147 -0.07 -12.45 -5.15
CA PRO A 147 0.63 -12.59 -6.42
C PRO A 147 0.15 -13.83 -7.18
N GLU A 148 0.28 -13.75 -8.50
CA GLU A 148 -0.04 -14.82 -9.45
C GLU A 148 1.24 -15.18 -10.21
N VAL A 149 1.57 -16.47 -10.30
CA VAL A 149 2.78 -16.98 -10.94
C VAL A 149 2.43 -17.96 -12.06
N ASN A 150 1.81 -19.08 -11.68
CA ASN A 150 1.27 -20.11 -12.56
C ASN A 150 0.38 -21.06 -11.74
N PRO A 151 -0.49 -21.86 -12.37
CA PRO A 151 -1.47 -22.68 -11.63
C PRO A 151 -0.87 -23.58 -10.54
N THR A 152 0.31 -24.16 -10.77
CA THR A 152 0.97 -25.07 -9.83
C THR A 152 1.48 -24.33 -8.59
N VAL A 153 2.20 -23.22 -8.78
CA VAL A 153 2.72 -22.40 -7.69
C VAL A 153 1.57 -21.71 -6.94
N ASP A 154 0.56 -21.24 -7.67
CA ASP A 154 -0.58 -20.50 -7.11
C ASP A 154 -1.46 -21.39 -6.22
N SER A 155 -1.62 -22.66 -6.56
CA SER A 155 -2.35 -23.64 -5.73
C SER A 155 -1.67 -23.84 -4.36
N LEU A 156 -0.34 -24.03 -4.35
CA LEU A 156 0.43 -24.14 -3.11
C LEU A 156 0.40 -22.83 -2.32
N PHE A 157 0.55 -21.71 -3.02
CA PHE A 157 0.47 -20.39 -2.42
C PHE A 157 -0.86 -20.15 -1.74
N ASN A 158 -1.98 -20.48 -2.38
CA ASN A 158 -3.31 -20.26 -1.83
C ASN A 158 -3.49 -21.04 -0.53
N ARG A 159 -3.10 -22.31 -0.51
CA ARG A 159 -3.11 -23.12 0.71
C ARG A 159 -2.23 -22.50 1.81
N PHE A 160 -1.01 -22.11 1.47
CA PHE A 160 -0.09 -21.46 2.41
C PHE A 160 -0.68 -20.16 2.97
N TYR A 161 -1.30 -19.33 2.13
CA TYR A 161 -1.90 -18.06 2.51
C TYR A 161 -3.11 -18.25 3.43
N THR A 162 -4.02 -19.16 3.10
CA THR A 162 -5.30 -19.32 3.80
C THR A 162 -5.20 -20.22 5.03
N ILE A 163 -4.40 -21.29 4.97
CA ILE A 163 -4.32 -22.30 6.02
C ILE A 163 -3.13 -22.02 6.95
N ASP A 164 -1.92 -21.94 6.39
CA ASP A 164 -0.71 -21.88 7.22
C ASP A 164 -0.50 -20.47 7.80
N ALA A 165 -0.63 -19.44 6.96
CA ALA A 165 -0.54 -18.03 7.37
C ALA A 165 -1.88 -17.48 7.93
N GLY A 166 -3.01 -18.13 7.60
CA GLY A 166 -4.38 -17.78 8.01
C GLY A 166 -4.50 -17.29 9.46
N PRO A 167 -4.09 -18.11 10.45
CA PRO A 167 -4.19 -17.77 11.88
C PRO A 167 -3.36 -16.57 12.35
N TYR A 168 -2.44 -16.08 11.51
CA TYR A 168 -1.52 -14.99 11.83
C TYR A 168 -1.86 -13.70 11.09
N TRP A 169 -2.80 -13.75 10.14
CA TRP A 169 -3.36 -12.54 9.56
C TRP A 169 -4.22 -11.81 10.59
N ILE A 170 -4.09 -10.50 10.56
CA ILE A 170 -4.89 -9.55 11.33
C ILE A 170 -6.27 -9.36 10.67
N SER A 171 -7.30 -9.19 11.49
CA SER A 171 -8.70 -9.06 11.03
C SER A 171 -8.94 -7.99 9.95
N PRO A 172 -8.30 -6.80 9.97
CA PRO A 172 -8.59 -5.78 8.97
C PRO A 172 -8.15 -6.17 7.54
N ARG A 173 -7.33 -7.22 7.36
CA ARG A 173 -6.86 -7.67 6.04
C ARG A 173 -7.99 -8.04 5.07
N ALA A 174 -9.16 -8.44 5.56
CA ALA A 174 -10.30 -8.82 4.74
C ALA A 174 -10.68 -7.75 3.70
N LEU A 175 -10.52 -6.46 4.00
CA LEU A 175 -10.79 -5.37 3.06
C LEU A 175 -9.84 -5.39 1.84
N VAL A 176 -8.58 -5.79 2.04
CA VAL A 176 -7.61 -5.96 0.96
C VAL A 176 -7.93 -7.20 0.13
N ASP A 177 -8.32 -8.29 0.78
CA ASP A 177 -8.70 -9.53 0.08
C ASP A 177 -9.98 -9.32 -0.76
N GLN A 178 -10.88 -8.46 -0.28
CA GLN A 178 -12.06 -7.98 -1.02
C GLN A 178 -11.73 -6.83 -1.98
N LYS A 179 -10.45 -6.53 -2.23
CA LYS A 179 -9.99 -5.58 -3.27
C LYS A 179 -10.52 -4.15 -3.10
N TYR A 180 -10.93 -3.79 -1.87
CA TYR A 180 -11.67 -2.56 -1.58
C TYR A 180 -13.00 -2.41 -2.34
N GLU A 181 -13.64 -3.52 -2.75
CA GLU A 181 -14.97 -3.49 -3.37
C GLU A 181 -16.05 -3.02 -2.38
N THR A 182 -15.92 -3.43 -1.12
CA THR A 182 -16.94 -3.25 -0.07
C THR A 182 -16.72 -2.01 0.82
N ILE A 183 -15.63 -1.25 0.62
CA ILE A 183 -15.40 -0.04 1.41
C ILE A 183 -16.40 1.04 0.97
N ASP A 184 -16.98 1.74 1.94
CA ASP A 184 -17.62 3.02 1.64
C ASP A 184 -16.59 3.96 1.02
N PHE A 185 -16.97 4.72 0.01
CA PHE A 185 -16.08 5.61 -0.72
C PHE A 185 -16.85 6.88 -1.13
N PRO A 186 -17.05 7.83 -0.18
CA PRO A 186 -17.99 8.94 -0.31
C PRO A 186 -17.39 10.12 -1.10
N PHE A 187 -16.90 9.84 -2.30
CA PHE A 187 -16.30 10.79 -3.24
C PHE A 187 -17.00 10.70 -4.60
N GLU A 188 -17.04 11.80 -5.34
CA GLU A 188 -17.60 11.81 -6.68
C GLU A 188 -16.65 11.08 -7.66
N PRO A 189 -17.14 10.41 -8.71
CA PRO A 189 -16.30 9.94 -9.80
C PRO A 189 -15.44 11.07 -10.37
N VAL A 190 -14.19 10.76 -10.73
CA VAL A 190 -13.35 11.70 -11.48
C VAL A 190 -13.91 11.88 -12.89
N ASP A 191 -13.61 13.01 -13.52
CA ASP A 191 -14.16 13.34 -14.83
C ASP A 191 -13.87 12.25 -15.87
N GLY A 192 -14.90 11.83 -16.60
CA GLY A 192 -14.82 10.76 -17.59
C GLY A 192 -15.01 9.34 -17.07
N LEU A 193 -15.19 9.14 -15.75
CA LEU A 193 -15.54 7.84 -15.17
C LEU A 193 -16.97 7.82 -14.63
N GLU A 194 -17.65 6.68 -14.79
CA GLU A 194 -19.01 6.47 -14.28
C GLU A 194 -19.05 6.03 -12.81
N HIS A 195 -17.96 5.46 -12.31
CA HIS A 195 -17.85 4.94 -10.95
C HIS A 195 -16.42 5.14 -10.41
N ASN A 196 -16.27 4.94 -9.10
CA ASN A 196 -15.03 5.21 -8.37
C ASN A 196 -14.10 3.98 -8.23
N GLY A 197 -14.22 3.00 -9.12
CA GLY A 197 -13.51 1.72 -9.05
C GLY A 197 -14.21 0.65 -8.17
N PRO A 198 -13.50 -0.42 -7.79
CA PRO A 198 -12.07 -0.62 -8.02
C PRO A 198 -11.74 -0.91 -9.50
N PHE A 199 -10.70 -0.24 -10.02
CA PHE A 199 -10.12 -0.48 -11.33
C PHE A 199 -8.93 -1.43 -11.21
N ARG A 200 -8.90 -2.49 -12.02
CA ARG A 200 -7.82 -3.48 -11.99
C ARG A 200 -6.65 -3.05 -12.88
N PHE A 201 -5.46 -3.08 -12.30
CA PHE A 201 -4.18 -3.00 -12.98
C PHE A 201 -3.34 -4.22 -12.64
N THR A 202 -2.26 -4.43 -13.38
CA THR A 202 -1.29 -5.48 -13.10
C THR A 202 0.10 -4.88 -13.10
N SER A 203 0.87 -5.18 -12.06
CA SER A 203 2.31 -4.94 -12.05
C SER A 203 3.02 -6.28 -12.16
N GLU A 204 3.98 -6.40 -13.05
CA GLU A 204 4.73 -7.63 -13.23
C GLU A 204 6.15 -7.50 -12.70
N LYS A 205 6.72 -8.60 -12.23
CA LYS A 205 8.13 -8.64 -11.89
C LYS A 205 8.72 -10.03 -12.11
N VAL A 206 9.89 -10.06 -12.74
CA VAL A 206 10.70 -11.28 -12.83
C VAL A 206 11.39 -11.53 -11.49
N MET A 207 11.22 -12.74 -10.94
CA MET A 207 11.90 -13.21 -9.72
C MET A 207 12.35 -14.67 -9.89
N ASP A 208 13.35 -15.05 -9.12
CA ASP A 208 13.64 -16.45 -8.82
C ASP A 208 12.90 -16.89 -7.54
N LEU A 209 13.03 -18.18 -7.21
CA LEU A 209 12.36 -18.76 -6.04
C LEU A 209 12.81 -18.12 -4.71
N GLU A 210 14.09 -17.77 -4.58
CA GLU A 210 14.58 -17.15 -3.33
C GLU A 210 14.06 -15.71 -3.18
N GLY A 211 13.94 -14.97 -4.29
CA GLY A 211 13.24 -13.69 -4.32
C GLY A 211 11.77 -13.83 -3.90
N TYR A 212 11.11 -14.92 -4.31
CA TYR A 212 9.74 -15.21 -3.90
C TYR A 212 9.64 -15.52 -2.39
N PHE A 213 10.52 -16.36 -1.85
CA PHE A 213 10.55 -16.61 -0.40
C PHE A 213 10.88 -15.35 0.41
N THR A 214 11.77 -14.50 -0.09
CA THR A 214 12.05 -13.20 0.54
C THR A 214 10.78 -12.34 0.61
N TYR A 215 9.97 -12.35 -0.45
CA TYR A 215 8.66 -11.69 -0.46
C TYR A 215 7.71 -12.30 0.59
N LEU A 216 7.54 -13.62 0.66
CA LEU A 216 6.67 -14.28 1.65
C LEU A 216 7.09 -13.95 3.10
N ARG A 217 8.40 -13.92 3.37
CA ARG A 217 8.95 -13.57 4.69
C ARG A 217 8.67 -12.12 5.09
N SER A 218 8.41 -11.24 4.12
CA SER A 218 8.10 -9.83 4.33
C SER A 218 6.63 -9.55 4.61
N TRP A 219 5.82 -10.56 4.88
CA TRP A 219 4.42 -10.42 5.26
C TRP A 219 4.24 -10.24 6.77
N SER A 220 3.22 -9.46 7.15
CA SER A 220 2.89 -9.21 8.55
C SER A 220 2.55 -10.51 9.26
N ALA A 221 1.71 -11.36 8.65
CA ALA A 221 1.39 -12.69 9.17
C ALA A 221 2.64 -13.55 9.40
N TYR A 222 3.63 -13.49 8.51
CA TYR A 222 4.86 -14.24 8.68
C TYR A 222 5.65 -13.76 9.91
N GLN A 223 5.76 -12.44 10.14
CA GLN A 223 6.44 -11.97 11.36
C GLN A 223 5.62 -12.22 12.62
N THR A 224 4.29 -12.10 12.57
CA THR A 224 3.42 -12.45 13.69
C THR A 224 3.55 -13.93 14.05
N ALA A 225 3.65 -14.82 13.07
CA ALA A 225 3.95 -16.24 13.31
C ALA A 225 5.32 -16.42 13.95
N LYS A 226 6.34 -15.75 13.42
CA LYS A 226 7.70 -15.81 13.93
C LYS A 226 7.84 -15.30 15.37
N GLU A 227 7.15 -14.22 15.72
CA GLU A 227 7.08 -13.68 17.07
C GLU A 227 6.43 -14.66 18.05
N LYS A 228 5.50 -15.49 17.56
CA LYS A 228 4.89 -16.61 18.31
C LYS A 228 5.73 -17.89 18.28
N GLY A 229 6.94 -17.85 17.72
CA GLY A 229 7.85 -19.00 17.64
C GLY A 229 7.50 -20.01 16.54
N VAL A 230 6.66 -19.63 15.57
CA VAL A 230 6.24 -20.51 14.47
C VAL A 230 6.97 -20.15 13.18
N GLU A 231 7.65 -21.13 12.58
CA GLU A 231 8.25 -21.02 11.25
C GLU A 231 7.25 -21.53 10.20
N LEU A 232 6.71 -20.62 9.38
CA LEU A 232 5.74 -20.97 8.34
C LEU A 232 6.40 -21.64 7.13
N LEU A 233 7.61 -21.22 6.77
CA LEU A 233 8.35 -21.79 5.64
C LEU A 233 9.20 -22.98 6.13
N THR A 234 8.51 -24.03 6.58
CA THR A 234 9.16 -25.30 6.98
C THR A 234 9.87 -25.96 5.80
N GLN A 235 10.79 -26.89 6.07
CA GLN A 235 11.52 -27.60 5.01
C GLN A 235 10.58 -28.26 3.99
N ASN A 236 9.46 -28.84 4.44
CA ASN A 236 8.49 -29.47 3.56
C ASN A 236 7.83 -28.44 2.64
N VAL A 237 7.42 -27.28 3.18
CA VAL A 237 6.84 -26.19 2.39
C VAL A 237 7.85 -25.68 1.36
N LEU A 238 9.12 -25.50 1.77
CA LEU A 238 10.19 -25.07 0.86
C LEU A 238 10.39 -26.05 -0.30
N GLU A 239 10.42 -27.36 -0.04
CA GLU A 239 10.56 -28.39 -1.08
C GLU A 239 9.32 -28.48 -1.98
N ASP A 240 8.11 -28.29 -1.44
CA ASP A 240 6.87 -28.25 -2.23
C ASP A 240 6.90 -27.07 -3.21
N PHE A 241 7.21 -25.86 -2.73
CA PHE A 241 7.39 -24.70 -3.59
C PHE A 241 8.51 -24.91 -4.62
N LYS A 242 9.63 -25.53 -4.23
CA LYS A 242 10.74 -25.80 -5.14
C LYS A 242 10.36 -26.78 -6.25
N ARG A 243 9.58 -27.83 -5.95
CA ARG A 243 9.07 -28.76 -6.98
C ARG A 243 8.13 -28.05 -7.93
N ALA A 244 7.14 -27.31 -7.42
CA ALA A 244 6.21 -26.55 -8.25
C ALA A 244 6.89 -25.46 -9.08
N TRP A 245 7.89 -24.79 -8.52
CA TRP A 245 8.63 -23.74 -9.22
C TRP A 245 9.44 -24.28 -10.40
N ASN A 246 9.99 -25.49 -10.30
CA ASN A 246 10.85 -26.04 -11.35
C ASN A 246 10.11 -26.94 -12.36
N GLU A 247 8.79 -27.13 -12.22
CA GLU A 247 8.00 -28.03 -13.08
C GLU A 247 8.10 -27.67 -14.57
N ASP A 248 8.15 -26.38 -14.90
CA ASP A 248 8.26 -25.87 -16.27
C ASP A 248 9.72 -25.69 -16.76
N GLY A 249 10.71 -26.11 -15.95
CA GLY A 249 12.14 -25.97 -16.23
C GLY A 249 12.69 -24.53 -16.18
N LYS A 250 11.89 -23.53 -15.77
CA LYS A 250 12.31 -22.12 -15.74
C LYS A 250 12.74 -21.69 -14.34
N PHE A 251 14.00 -21.26 -14.23
CA PHE A 251 14.55 -20.74 -12.97
C PHE A 251 13.92 -19.41 -12.53
N GLN A 252 13.68 -18.50 -13.48
CA GLN A 252 13.01 -17.23 -13.24
C GLN A 252 11.59 -17.25 -13.78
N LYS A 253 10.67 -16.61 -13.06
CA LYS A 253 9.27 -16.48 -13.43
C LYS A 253 8.83 -15.03 -13.39
N THR A 254 7.95 -14.65 -14.31
CA THR A 254 7.21 -13.40 -14.24
C THR A 254 6.07 -13.58 -13.25
N ILE A 255 6.10 -12.80 -12.17
CA ILE A 255 5.06 -12.77 -11.15
C ILE A 255 4.18 -11.56 -11.41
N SER A 256 2.88 -11.79 -11.53
CA SER A 256 1.84 -10.77 -11.64
C SER A 256 1.37 -10.37 -10.24
N PHE A 257 1.26 -9.06 -10.02
CA PHE A 257 0.70 -8.45 -8.81
C PHE A 257 -0.55 -7.67 -9.23
N PRO A 258 -1.75 -8.25 -9.05
CA PRO A 258 -3.00 -7.55 -9.29
C PRO A 258 -3.13 -6.36 -8.33
N ILE A 259 -3.41 -5.19 -8.87
CA ILE A 259 -3.61 -3.93 -8.15
C ILE A 259 -5.04 -3.47 -8.39
N TYR A 260 -5.72 -3.02 -7.34
CA TYR A 260 -7.09 -2.53 -7.39
C TYR A 260 -7.13 -1.10 -6.88
N LEU A 261 -7.56 -0.17 -7.74
CA LEU A 261 -7.57 1.26 -7.50
C LEU A 261 -8.99 1.79 -7.31
N ARG A 262 -9.23 2.46 -6.18
CA ARG A 262 -10.38 3.30 -5.92
C ARG A 262 -9.97 4.76 -6.11
N ILE A 263 -10.70 5.52 -6.92
CA ILE A 263 -10.35 6.91 -7.22
C ILE A 263 -11.60 7.78 -7.27
N GLY A 264 -11.52 9.00 -6.74
CA GLY A 264 -12.63 9.96 -6.74
C GLY A 264 -12.18 11.38 -6.43
N LYS A 265 -13.09 12.35 -6.59
CA LYS A 265 -12.87 13.76 -6.28
C LYS A 265 -13.77 14.25 -5.14
N VAL A 266 -13.32 15.28 -4.42
CA VAL A 266 -14.00 15.83 -3.23
C VAL A 266 -15.36 16.46 -3.54
N GLY A 267 -15.57 16.95 -4.77
CA GLY A 267 -16.83 17.58 -5.17
C GLY A 267 -17.02 18.98 -4.56
N SER A 268 -18.10 19.66 -4.98
CA SER A 268 -18.40 21.04 -4.52
C SER A 268 -19.18 21.08 -3.19
N SER A 269 -19.82 19.97 -2.81
CA SER A 269 -20.77 19.88 -1.72
C SER A 269 -20.23 18.95 -0.64
N SER A 270 -19.49 19.50 0.33
CA SER A 270 -19.07 18.79 1.56
C SER A 270 -18.89 19.80 2.66
#